data_AF-A0A382PT90-F1
#
_entry.id   AF-A0A382PT90-F1
#
_cell.length_a   1.000
_cell.length_b   1.000
_cell.length_c   1.000
_cell.angle_alpha   90.00
_cell.angle_beta   90.00
_cell.angle_gamma   90.00
#
_symmetry.space_group_name_H-M   'P 1'
#
loop_
_entity.id
_entity.type
_entity.pdbx_description
1 polymer ?
#
loop_
_entity_poly.entity_id
_entity_poly.type
_entity_poly.pdbx_seq_one_letter_code
_entity_poly.pdbx_strand_id
1 'polypeptide(L)'
;MLLVFFGTIAQRDVGLYASQMKYFSSYYFLVADLIPFPGGRLTLMFMTLNLASSLFNKNLWKMKKLGLIIIHLGGLLLLVGGGITAQFSSEGNMIIKEGSQSEHVDDYHDMELVFVNTSMEDSLEYTVFDEPILKEGNTIEYDKLG
;
A
#
# COMPACT_ATOMS: atom_id res chain seq x y z
N MET A 1 0.53 -10.56 -16.69
CA MET A 1 1.09 -9.63 -17.71
C MET A 1 0.23 -8.39 -17.88
N LEU A 2 -1.09 -8.51 -18.10
CA LEU A 2 -1.98 -7.34 -18.25
C LEU A 2 -1.94 -6.37 -17.05
N LEU A 3 -2.04 -6.89 -15.82
CA LEU A 3 -1.94 -6.09 -14.59
C LEU A 3 -0.65 -5.24 -14.55
N VAL A 4 0.50 -5.89 -14.74
CA VAL A 4 1.81 -5.23 -14.71
C VAL A 4 1.91 -4.18 -15.82
N PHE A 5 1.44 -4.51 -17.03
CA PHE A 5 1.47 -3.59 -18.16
C PHE A 5 0.71 -2.29 -17.87
N PHE A 6 -0.56 -2.38 -17.45
CA PHE A 6 -1.36 -1.19 -17.15
C PHE A 6 -0.86 -0.43 -15.92
N GLY A 7 -0.43 -1.14 -14.88
CA GLY A 7 0.14 -0.52 -13.69
C GLY A 7 1.42 0.28 -14.00
N THR A 8 2.32 -0.27 -14.80
CA THR A 8 3.56 0.42 -15.20
C THR A 8 3.30 1.62 -16.10
N ILE A 9 2.31 1.55 -17.01
CA ILE A 9 1.91 2.72 -17.81
C ILE A 9 1.36 3.81 -16.89
N ALA A 10 0.43 3.46 -16.00
CA ALA A 10 -0.18 4.43 -15.09
C ALA A 10 0.84 5.05 -14.13
N GLN A 11 1.86 4.29 -13.71
CA GLN A 11 2.92 4.77 -12.82
C GLN A 11 3.67 5.99 -13.36
N ARG A 12 3.76 6.14 -14.69
CA ARG A 12 4.35 7.34 -15.31
C ARG A 12 3.59 8.61 -14.92
N ASP A 13 2.25 8.55 -14.90
CA ASP A 13 1.40 9.73 -14.80
C ASP A 13 0.94 10.00 -13.37
N VAL A 14 0.61 8.95 -12.60
CA VAL A 14 0.12 9.08 -11.21
C VAL A 14 1.19 8.84 -10.15
N GLY A 15 2.39 8.43 -10.56
CA GLY A 15 3.46 8.03 -9.65
C GLY A 15 3.32 6.60 -9.11
N LEU A 16 4.32 6.18 -8.34
CA LEU A 16 4.46 4.79 -7.87
C LEU A 16 3.37 4.41 -6.87
N TYR A 17 3.18 5.20 -5.81
CA TYR A 17 2.24 4.88 -4.74
C TYR A 17 0.80 4.80 -5.24
N ALA A 18 0.32 5.82 -5.97
CA ALA A 18 -1.04 5.83 -6.49
C ALA A 18 -1.29 4.70 -7.50
N SER A 19 -0.30 4.37 -8.35
CA SER A 19 -0.41 3.23 -9.27
C SER A 19 -0.43 1.89 -8.50
N GLN A 20 0.41 1.76 -7.48
CA GLN A 20 0.40 0.60 -6.59
C GLN A 20 -0.97 0.41 -5.97
N MET A 21 -1.55 1.48 -5.41
CA MET A 21 -2.85 1.42 -4.73
C MET A 21 -3.98 1.07 -5.70
N LYS A 22 -3.97 1.67 -6.90
CA LYS A 22 -5.02 1.48 -7.92
C LYS A 22 -5.00 0.09 -8.55
N TYR A 23 -3.82 -0.47 -8.84
CA TYR A 23 -3.69 -1.72 -9.60
C TYR A 23 -3.27 -2.91 -8.73
N PHE A 24 -2.26 -2.76 -7.88
CA PHE A 24 -1.64 -3.88 -7.16
C PHE A 24 -2.27 -4.15 -5.79
N SER A 25 -2.71 -3.11 -5.07
CA SER A 25 -3.44 -3.24 -3.78
C SER A 25 -4.96 -3.34 -3.93
N SER A 26 -5.48 -3.32 -5.16
CA SER A 26 -6.91 -3.47 -5.43
C SER A 26 -7.29 -4.93 -5.67
N TYR A 27 -8.56 -5.24 -5.43
CA TYR A 27 -9.15 -6.53 -5.81
C TYR A 27 -9.46 -6.58 -7.31
N TYR A 28 -9.95 -5.47 -7.87
CA TYR A 28 -10.24 -5.31 -9.28
C TYR A 28 -9.91 -3.89 -9.73
N PHE A 29 -9.65 -3.73 -11.03
CA PHE A 29 -9.50 -2.42 -11.66
C PHE A 29 -10.24 -2.41 -13.00
N LEU A 30 -10.69 -1.23 -13.42
CA LEU A 30 -11.36 -1.06 -14.70
C LEU A 30 -10.37 -0.62 -15.76
N VAL A 31 -10.44 -1.25 -16.93
CA VAL A 31 -9.77 -0.78 -18.14
C VAL A 31 -10.80 -0.07 -19.02
N ALA A 32 -10.46 1.16 -19.43
CA ALA A 32 -11.33 2.04 -20.22
C ALA A 32 -12.74 2.18 -19.62
N ASP A 33 -12.83 2.20 -18.29
CA ASP A 33 -14.06 2.33 -17.49
C ASP A 33 -15.17 1.31 -17.79
N LEU A 34 -14.83 0.20 -18.46
CA LEU A 34 -15.84 -0.73 -18.98
C LEU A 34 -15.61 -2.18 -18.55
N ILE A 35 -14.35 -2.63 -18.52
CA ILE A 35 -14.04 -4.06 -18.30
C ILE A 35 -13.31 -4.23 -16.96
N PRO A 36 -13.88 -4.97 -16.00
CA PRO A 36 -13.20 -5.29 -14.75
C PRO A 36 -12.15 -6.38 -14.96
N PHE A 37 -10.93 -6.09 -14.56
CA PHE A 37 -9.83 -7.03 -14.50
C PHE A 37 -9.41 -7.29 -13.05
N PRO A 38 -8.88 -8.49 -12.73
CA PRO A 38 -8.39 -8.76 -11.39
C PRO A 38 -7.18 -7.88 -11.07
N GLY A 39 -7.23 -7.22 -9.92
CA GLY A 39 -6.12 -6.47 -9.36
C GLY A 39 -5.04 -7.40 -8.79
N GLY A 40 -4.00 -6.79 -8.21
CA GLY A 40 -2.87 -7.53 -7.65
C GLY A 40 -3.27 -8.44 -6.49
N ARG A 41 -4.17 -8.01 -5.59
CA ARG A 41 -4.62 -8.84 -4.46
C ARG A 41 -5.26 -10.14 -4.91
N LEU A 42 -6.22 -10.08 -5.84
CA LEU A 42 -6.86 -11.30 -6.38
C LEU A 42 -5.86 -12.15 -7.15
N THR A 43 -5.01 -11.53 -7.97
CA THR A 43 -4.01 -12.26 -8.76
C THR A 43 -3.06 -13.05 -7.86
N LEU A 44 -2.52 -12.41 -6.82
CA LEU A 44 -1.62 -13.04 -5.86
C LEU A 44 -2.34 -14.10 -5.03
N MET A 45 -3.59 -13.86 -4.63
CA MET A 45 -4.41 -14.85 -3.91
C MET A 45 -4.60 -16.12 -4.75
N PHE A 46 -5.01 -15.99 -6.02
CA PHE A 46 -5.18 -17.14 -6.90
C PHE A 46 -3.87 -17.87 -7.18
N MET A 47 -2.75 -17.14 -7.38
CA MET A 47 -1.43 -17.77 -7.52
C MET A 47 -1.03 -18.53 -6.27
N THR A 48 -1.28 -17.98 -5.09
CA THR A 48 -0.97 -18.62 -3.80
C THR A 48 -1.79 -19.89 -3.62
N LEU A 49 -3.09 -19.86 -3.91
CA LEU A 49 -3.96 -21.02 -3.84
C LEU A 49 -3.57 -22.09 -4.87
N ASN A 50 -3.21 -21.69 -6.09
CA ASN A 50 -2.73 -22.60 -7.12
C ASN A 50 -1.43 -23.29 -6.69
N LEU A 51 -0.47 -22.50 -6.19
CA LEU A 51 0.81 -23.02 -5.72
C LEU A 51 0.64 -23.93 -4.50
N ALA A 52 -0.22 -23.55 -3.54
CA ALA A 52 -0.58 -24.39 -2.41
C ALA A 52 -1.23 -25.70 -2.87
N SER A 53 -2.12 -25.64 -3.88
CA SER A 53 -2.77 -26.84 -4.44
C SER A 53 -1.76 -27.87 -4.95
N SER A 54 -0.65 -27.40 -5.54
CA SER A 54 0.39 -28.29 -6.05
C SER A 54 0.99 -29.20 -4.96
N LEU A 55 1.12 -28.73 -3.71
CA LEU A 55 1.71 -29.47 -2.59
C LEU A 55 0.90 -30.71 -2.19
N PHE A 56 -0.40 -30.76 -2.49
CA PHE A 56 -1.23 -31.94 -2.24
C PHE A 56 -0.98 -33.08 -3.24
N ASN A 57 -0.22 -32.84 -4.31
CA ASN A 57 0.14 -33.89 -5.25
C ASN A 57 1.21 -34.81 -4.66
N LYS A 58 0.80 -36.03 -4.28
CA LYS A 58 1.69 -37.08 -3.73
C LYS A 58 2.91 -37.40 -4.61
N ASN A 59 2.83 -37.15 -5.93
CA ASN A 59 3.94 -37.38 -6.85
C ASN A 59 5.07 -36.35 -6.69
N LEU A 60 4.86 -35.24 -5.98
CA LEU A 60 5.90 -34.24 -5.70
C LEU A 60 6.81 -34.66 -4.55
N TRP A 61 6.28 -35.38 -3.54
CA TRP A 61 6.98 -35.80 -2.31
C TRP A 61 7.94 -36.97 -2.51
N LYS A 62 8.69 -36.97 -3.60
CA LYS A 62 9.72 -37.97 -3.93
C LYS A 62 11.09 -37.35 -3.70
N MET A 63 12.03 -38.12 -3.13
CA MET A 63 13.41 -37.65 -2.89
C MET A 63 14.10 -37.11 -4.14
N LYS A 64 13.78 -37.68 -5.32
CA LYS A 64 14.28 -37.20 -6.63
C LYS A 64 13.78 -35.79 -7.03
N LYS A 65 12.81 -35.22 -6.29
CA LYS A 65 12.15 -33.94 -6.57
C LYS A 65 12.32 -32.93 -5.44
N LEU A 66 13.26 -33.12 -4.52
CA LEU A 66 13.49 -32.21 -3.40
C LEU A 66 13.68 -30.75 -3.82
N GLY A 67 14.44 -30.48 -4.88
CA GLY A 67 14.61 -29.12 -5.40
C GLY A 67 13.29 -28.47 -5.84
N LEU A 68 12.39 -29.26 -6.44
CA LEU A 68 11.05 -28.78 -6.81
C LEU A 68 10.23 -28.45 -5.57
N ILE A 69 10.26 -29.30 -4.54
CA ILE A 69 9.55 -29.06 -3.27
C ILE A 69 10.05 -27.76 -2.63
N ILE A 70 11.37 -27.55 -2.58
CA ILE A 70 11.98 -26.33 -2.01
C ILE A 70 11.50 -25.08 -2.75
N ILE A 71 11.43 -25.10 -4.07
CA ILE A 71 10.95 -23.95 -4.86
C ILE A 71 9.47 -23.66 -4.56
N HIS A 72 8.63 -24.69 -4.48
CA HIS A 72 7.19 -24.50 -4.22
C HIS A 72 6.95 -23.99 -2.79
N LEU A 73 7.64 -24.56 -1.80
CA LEU A 73 7.56 -24.10 -0.41
C LEU A 73 8.14 -22.68 -0.25
N GLY A 74 9.27 -22.37 -0.89
CA GLY A 74 9.88 -21.05 -0.85
C GLY A 74 8.99 -19.99 -1.52
N GLY A 75 8.45 -20.28 -2.70
CA GLY A 75 7.49 -19.40 -3.36
C GLY A 75 6.21 -19.19 -2.53
N LEU A 76 5.69 -20.25 -1.91
CA LEU A 76 4.52 -20.16 -1.04
C LEU A 76 4.83 -19.32 0.21
N LEU A 77 6.00 -19.51 0.82
CA LEU A 77 6.47 -18.72 1.96
C LEU A 77 6.55 -17.22 1.61
N LEU A 78 7.12 -16.89 0.44
CA LEU A 78 7.22 -15.50 -0.01
C LEU A 78 5.84 -14.88 -0.28
N LEU A 79 4.92 -15.61 -0.92
CA LEU A 79 3.58 -15.11 -1.22
C LEU A 79 2.74 -14.92 0.05
N VAL A 80 2.78 -15.89 0.97
CA VAL A 80 2.08 -15.79 2.26
C VAL A 80 2.69 -14.68 3.12
N GLY A 81 4.03 -14.63 3.21
CA GLY A 81 4.73 -13.57 3.93
C GLY A 81 4.41 -12.19 3.37
N GLY A 82 4.47 -12.01 2.05
CA GLY A 82 4.09 -10.78 1.38
C GLY A 82 2.62 -10.40 1.61
N GLY A 83 1.71 -11.39 1.64
CA GLY A 83 0.30 -11.16 1.97
C GLY A 83 0.08 -10.71 3.43
N ILE A 84 0.82 -11.29 4.38
CA ILE A 84 0.79 -10.85 5.78
C ILE A 84 1.33 -9.42 5.90
N THR A 85 2.49 -9.13 5.30
CA THR A 85 3.06 -7.77 5.29
C THR A 85 2.09 -6.77 4.67
N ALA A 86 1.43 -7.12 3.55
CA ALA A 86 0.48 -6.23 2.89
C ALA A 86 -0.78 -5.92 3.71
N GLN A 87 -1.11 -6.71 4.73
CA GLN A 87 -2.29 -6.52 5.58
C GLN A 87 -1.95 -5.87 6.92
N PHE A 88 -0.76 -6.12 7.47
CA PHE A 88 -0.39 -5.74 8.84
C PHE A 88 0.79 -4.78 8.94
N SER A 89 1.53 -4.54 7.85
CA SER A 89 2.65 -3.60 7.87
C SER A 89 2.17 -2.16 7.74
N SER A 90 2.79 -1.27 8.51
CA SER A 90 2.71 0.17 8.32
C SER A 90 4.00 0.64 7.67
N GLU A 91 3.89 1.55 6.70
CA GLU A 91 5.03 2.19 6.06
C GLU A 91 5.03 3.66 6.45
N GLY A 92 6.20 4.29 6.47
CA GLY A 92 6.36 5.68 6.82
C GLY A 92 7.83 6.07 6.80
N ASN A 93 8.11 7.36 6.98
CA ASN A 93 9.45 7.91 7.00
C ASN A 93 9.88 8.25 8.41
N MET A 94 11.13 7.94 8.74
CA MET A 94 11.75 8.35 10.00
C MET A 94 13.03 9.11 9.68
N ILE A 95 13.04 10.42 9.95
CA ILE A 95 14.23 11.25 9.79
C ILE A 95 15.07 11.15 11.06
N ILE A 96 16.28 10.57 10.95
CA ILE A 96 17.25 10.49 12.05
C ILE A 96 18.46 11.35 11.68
N LYS A 97 18.71 12.41 12.46
CA LYS A 97 19.90 13.25 12.29
C LYS A 97 21.12 12.54 12.87
N GLU A 98 22.31 12.83 12.34
CA GLU A 98 23.56 12.27 12.86
C GLU A 98 23.72 12.55 14.36
N GLY A 99 24.01 11.51 15.15
CA GLY A 99 24.15 11.61 16.60
C GLY A 99 22.83 11.71 17.39
N SER A 100 21.67 11.73 16.73
CA SER A 100 20.35 11.80 17.36
C SER A 100 19.62 10.45 17.34
N GLN A 101 18.55 10.35 18.14
CA GLN A 101 17.56 9.27 18.08
C GLN A 101 16.20 9.88 17.73
N SER A 102 15.37 9.14 16.98
CA SER A 102 13.99 9.51 16.70
C SER A 102 13.07 8.36 17.12
N GLU A 103 11.91 8.70 17.66
CA GLU A 103 10.85 7.77 18.08
C GLU A 103 9.51 8.02 17.38
N HIS A 104 9.49 8.90 16.36
CA HIS A 104 8.31 9.16 15.54
C HIS A 104 8.52 8.71 14.09
N VAL A 105 7.42 8.39 13.41
CA VAL A 105 7.36 8.05 11.99
C VAL A 105 6.31 8.96 11.36
N ASP A 106 6.66 9.56 10.24
CA ASP A 106 5.81 10.47 9.48
C ASP A 106 5.26 9.74 8.24
N ASP A 107 3.95 9.83 7.99
CA ASP A 107 3.36 9.40 6.71
C ASP A 107 3.22 10.62 5.79
N TYR A 108 3.83 10.56 4.61
CA TYR A 108 3.78 11.64 3.61
C TYR A 108 2.56 11.56 2.69
N HIS A 109 1.73 10.53 2.82
CA HIS A 109 0.53 10.37 1.99
C HIS A 109 -0.71 10.97 2.65
N ASP A 110 -0.73 11.05 3.98
CA ASP A 110 -1.81 11.69 4.72
C ASP A 110 -1.57 13.21 4.78
N MET A 111 -2.43 13.97 4.11
CA MET A 111 -2.30 15.42 4.01
C MET A 111 -3.22 16.12 5.02
N GLU A 112 -2.69 17.10 5.74
CA GLU A 112 -3.47 17.95 6.65
C GLU A 112 -3.39 19.43 6.24
N LEU A 113 -4.48 20.17 6.49
CA LEU A 113 -4.50 21.62 6.37
C LEU A 113 -4.32 22.22 7.76
N VAL A 114 -3.22 22.95 7.95
CA VAL A 114 -2.88 23.55 9.24
C VAL A 114 -2.84 25.06 9.13
N PHE A 115 -3.65 25.74 9.94
CA PHE A 115 -3.53 27.17 10.18
C PHE A 115 -2.67 27.41 11.42
N VAL A 116 -1.59 28.15 11.25
CA VAL A 116 -0.67 28.51 12.34
C VAL A 116 -0.84 29.98 12.68
N ASN A 117 -1.30 30.27 13.89
CA ASN A 117 -1.36 31.62 14.40
C ASN A 117 -0.01 32.00 15.01
N THR A 118 0.70 32.94 14.36
CA THR A 118 2.03 33.43 14.76
C THR A 118 1.97 34.77 15.51
N SER A 119 0.78 35.22 15.90
CA SER A 119 0.60 36.55 16.52
C SER A 119 1.07 36.62 17.98
N MET A 120 1.34 35.48 18.62
CA MET A 120 1.83 35.40 20.00
C MET A 120 3.37 35.33 20.01
N GLU A 121 4.04 36.09 20.88
CA GLU A 121 5.51 36.13 20.93
C GLU A 121 6.14 34.83 21.47
N ASP A 122 5.48 34.16 22.43
CA ASP A 122 6.03 33.01 23.16
C ASP A 122 5.38 31.66 22.82
N SER A 123 4.40 31.63 21.91
CA SER A 123 3.67 30.40 21.58
C SER A 123 3.12 30.39 20.15
N LEU A 124 2.87 29.19 19.64
CA LEU A 124 2.19 28.96 18.37
C LEU A 124 0.87 28.23 18.65
N GLU A 125 -0.23 28.74 18.10
CA GLU A 125 -1.51 28.05 18.11
C GLU A 125 -1.75 27.41 16.74
N TYR A 126 -2.06 26.12 16.75
CA TYR A 126 -2.30 25.31 15.56
C TYR A 126 -3.77 24.93 15.51
N THR A 127 -4.41 25.22 14.38
CA THR A 127 -5.71 24.65 14.02
C THR A 127 -5.49 23.68 12.87
N VAL A 128 -5.72 22.40 13.14
CA VAL A 128 -5.43 21.28 12.22
C VAL A 128 -6.75 20.72 11.70
N PHE A 129 -6.84 20.55 10.37
CA PHE A 129 -7.93 19.88 9.69
C PHE A 129 -7.37 18.71 8.87
N ASP A 130 -7.78 17.49 9.23
CA ASP A 130 -7.30 16.27 8.58
C ASP A 130 -7.89 16.09 7.17
N GLU A 131 -7.18 15.40 6.27
CA GLU A 131 -7.63 15.10 4.89
C GLU A 131 -9.10 14.64 4.76
N PRO A 132 -9.62 13.74 5.61
CA PRO A 132 -10.95 13.15 5.39
C PRO A 132 -12.10 14.17 5.38
N ILE A 133 -11.92 15.34 6.00
CA ILE A 133 -12.89 16.44 6.00
C ILE A 133 -12.63 17.47 4.88
N LEU A 134 -11.44 17.45 4.26
CA LEU A 134 -11.02 18.33 3.17
C LEU A 134 -11.45 17.81 1.79
N LYS A 135 -12.75 17.53 1.61
CA LYS A 135 -13.30 17.05 0.34
C LYS A 135 -13.80 18.18 -0.54
N GLU A 136 -13.67 18.03 -1.85
CA GLU A 136 -14.18 19.00 -2.82
C GLU A 136 -15.69 19.24 -2.61
N GLY A 137 -16.08 20.52 -2.53
CA GLY A 137 -17.46 20.94 -2.25
C GLY A 137 -17.88 20.91 -0.77
N ASN A 138 -17.01 20.47 0.15
CA ASN A 138 -17.28 20.56 1.58
C ASN A 138 -16.98 21.98 2.11
N THR A 139 -17.82 22.48 3.03
CA THR A 139 -17.59 23.75 3.74
C THR A 139 -17.31 23.44 5.20
N ILE A 140 -16.19 23.95 5.71
CA ILE A 140 -15.80 23.80 7.11
C ILE A 140 -15.94 25.17 7.76
N GLU A 141 -16.89 25.30 8.68
CA GLU A 141 -17.03 26.47 9.53
C GLU A 141 -16.26 26.24 10.83
N TYR A 142 -15.40 27.18 11.18
CA TYR A 142 -14.62 27.13 12.41
C TYR A 142 -14.67 28.48 13.11
N ASP A 143 -15.45 28.54 14.19
CA ASP A 143 -15.80 29.78 14.91
C ASP A 143 -14.61 30.62 15.37
N LYS A 144 -13.43 29.99 15.57
CA LYS A 144 -12.22 30.70 16.01
C LYS A 144 -11.39 31.30 14.87
N LEU A 145 -11.67 30.95 13.61
CA LEU A 145 -10.95 31.46 12.44
C LEU A 145 -11.67 32.63 11.72
N GLY A 146 -12.89 32.98 12.17
CA GLY A 146 -13.64 34.17 11.73
C GLY A 146 -14.67 33.91 10.65
#